data_AF-A0A9P0PFR5-F1
#
_entry.id   AF-A0A9P0PFR5-F1
#
_cell.length_a   1.000
_cell.length_b   1.000
_cell.length_c   1.000
_cell.angle_alpha   90.00
_cell.angle_beta   90.00
_cell.angle_gamma   90.00
#
_symmetry.space_group_name_H-M   'P 1'
#
loop_
_entity.id
_entity.type
_entity.pdbx_description
1 polymer ?
#
loop_
_entity_poly.entity_id
_entity_poly.type
_entity_poly.pdbx_seq_one_letter_code
_entity_poly.pdbx_strand_id
1 'polypeptide(L)' 'MLGDIDAMFDDDDDAEIVEFLEYERRPYIVREREDFFHSLDDIDFFVRFRLKKITVLYILSLIEEELESVTDSYY' A
#
# COMPACT_ATOMS: atom_id res chain seq x y z
N MET A 1 10.85 -34.63 -42.64
CA MET A 1 10.40 -33.25 -42.41
C MET A 1 9.37 -33.23 -41.29
N LEU A 2 9.84 -33.50 -40.07
CA LEU A 2 9.03 -33.53 -38.84
C LEU A 2 9.96 -33.29 -37.63
N GLY A 3 11.01 -32.49 -37.84
CA GLY A 3 12.04 -32.19 -36.84
C GLY A 3 12.22 -30.70 -36.58
N ASP A 4 11.40 -29.85 -37.21
CA ASP A 4 11.59 -28.39 -37.22
C ASP A 4 10.32 -27.63 -36.76
N ILE A 5 9.41 -28.29 -36.05
CA ILE A 5 8.26 -27.61 -35.38
C ILE A 5 8.55 -27.43 -33.89
N ASP A 6 9.34 -28.33 -33.30
CA ASP A 6 9.71 -28.33 -31.88
C ASP A 6 10.65 -27.18 -31.48
N ALA A 7 11.28 -26.52 -32.47
CA ALA A 7 12.17 -25.39 -32.27
C ALA A 7 11.48 -24.01 -32.39
N MET A 8 10.15 -23.95 -32.54
CA MET A 8 9.39 -22.68 -32.62
C MET A 8 8.73 -22.26 -31.31
N PHE A 9 8.81 -23.09 -30.26
CA PHE A 9 8.43 -22.71 -28.89
C PHE A 9 9.72 -22.43 -28.12
N ASP A 10 10.31 -21.26 -28.38
CA ASP A 10 11.36 -20.72 -27.52
C ASP A 10 10.62 -20.27 -26.23
N ASP A 11 10.73 -21.12 -25.19
CA ASP A 11 10.02 -21.11 -23.90
C ASP A 11 10.31 -19.86 -23.01
N ASP A 12 10.62 -18.69 -23.57
CA ASP A 12 10.86 -17.47 -22.79
C ASP A 12 9.54 -16.77 -22.40
N ASP A 13 8.50 -16.81 -23.24
CA ASP A 13 7.20 -16.17 -22.96
C ASP A 13 6.36 -16.92 -21.91
N ASP A 14 6.51 -18.26 -21.84
CA ASP A 14 5.75 -19.10 -20.90
C ASP A 14 6.33 -19.02 -19.47
N ALA A 15 7.63 -18.72 -19.34
CA ALA A 15 8.29 -18.56 -18.05
C ALA A 15 7.75 -17.35 -17.25
N GLU A 16 7.46 -16.23 -17.92
CA GLU A 16 6.87 -15.04 -17.30
C GLU A 16 5.42 -15.31 -16.84
N ILE A 17 4.66 -16.11 -17.59
CA ILE A 17 3.30 -16.52 -17.23
C ILE A 17 3.33 -17.44 -16.00
N VAL A 18 4.26 -18.38 -15.93
CA VAL A 18 4.43 -19.26 -14.77
C VAL A 18 4.84 -18.45 -13.54
N GLU A 19 5.78 -17.50 -13.66
CA GLU A 19 6.17 -16.61 -12.56
C GLU A 19 4.99 -15.77 -12.04
N PHE A 20 4.12 -15.28 -12.95
CA PHE A 20 2.91 -14.55 -12.57
C PHE A 20 1.87 -15.44 -11.88
N LEU A 21 1.70 -16.70 -12.32
CA LEU A 21 0.77 -17.67 -11.73
C LEU A 21 1.25 -18.21 -10.38
N GLU A 22 2.56 -18.35 -10.22
CA GLU A 22 3.23 -18.74 -8.97
C GLU A 22 3.43 -17.55 -8.02
N TYR A 23 2.97 -16.34 -8.38
CA TYR A 23 3.02 -15.17 -7.53
C TYR A 23 2.13 -15.37 -6.29
N GLU A 24 2.73 -15.89 -5.22
CA GLU A 24 2.12 -15.91 -3.90
C GLU A 24 1.88 -14.47 -3.44
N ARG A 25 0.60 -14.06 -3.46
CA ARG A 25 0.20 -12.79 -2.86
C ARG A 25 0.66 -12.80 -1.42
N ARG A 26 1.48 -11.79 -1.06
CA ARG A 26 1.89 -11.60 0.33
C ARG A 26 0.65 -11.66 1.22
N PRO A 27 0.66 -12.50 2.28
CA PRO A 27 -0.49 -12.61 3.16
C PRO A 27 -0.84 -11.22 3.68
N TYR A 28 -2.13 -10.90 3.66
CA TYR A 28 -2.62 -9.65 4.19
C TYR A 28 -2.44 -9.65 5.71
N ILE A 29 -1.55 -8.80 6.21
CA ILE A 29 -1.29 -8.66 7.64
C ILE A 29 -1.90 -7.35 8.11
N VAL A 30 -2.96 -7.44 8.92
CA VAL A 30 -3.48 -6.30 9.68
C VAL A 30 -2.52 -6.03 10.83
N ARG A 31 -1.99 -4.80 10.89
CA ARG A 31 -1.18 -4.33 12.02
C ARG A 31 -1.90 -3.18 12.69
N GLU A 32 -1.85 -3.17 14.00
CA GLU A 32 -2.26 -2.01 14.78
C GLU A 32 -1.37 -0.82 14.41
N ARG A 33 -1.98 0.32 14.08
CA ARG A 33 -1.25 1.55 13.79
C ARG A 33 -1.04 2.29 15.10
N GLU A 34 0.21 2.59 15.40
CA GLU A 34 0.54 3.43 16.55
C GLU A 34 0.04 4.86 16.30
N ASP A 35 -0.59 5.43 17.33
CA ASP A 35 -1.03 6.82 17.32
C ASP A 35 0.13 7.76 17.62
N PHE A 36 0.93 8.06 16.59
CA PHE A 36 2.04 9.00 16.71
C PHE A 36 1.61 10.43 16.99
N PHE A 37 0.36 10.78 16.72
CA PHE A 37 -0.13 12.14 16.96
C PHE A 37 -0.27 12.39 18.46
N HIS A 38 -0.69 11.39 19.23
CA HIS A 38 -0.75 11.47 20.68
C HIS A 38 0.51 10.95 21.39
N SER A 39 1.26 10.00 20.80
CA SER A 39 2.41 9.38 21.47
C SER A 39 3.71 10.20 21.39
N LEU A 40 3.96 10.93 20.29
CA LEU A 40 5.18 11.73 20.12
C LEU A 40 4.99 13.16 20.62
N ASP A 41 6.06 13.84 21.05
CA ASP A 41 6.01 15.28 21.26
C ASP A 41 6.10 16.06 19.93
N ASP A 42 6.00 17.39 19.96
CA ASP A 42 6.04 18.21 18.74
C ASP A 42 7.37 18.14 17.98
N ILE A 43 8.48 17.98 18.70
CA ILE A 43 9.83 17.94 18.11
C ILE A 43 10.02 16.58 17.43
N ASP A 44 9.74 15.49 18.13
CA ASP A 44 9.84 14.13 17.61
C ASP A 44 8.88 13.90 16.44
N PHE A 45 7.66 14.41 16.56
CA PHE A 45 6.68 14.37 15.48
C PHE A 45 7.19 15.14 14.24
N PHE A 46 7.74 16.35 14.43
CA PHE A 46 8.31 17.12 13.33
C PHE A 46 9.54 16.44 12.71
N VAL A 47 10.44 15.87 13.50
CA VAL A 47 11.61 15.15 13.00
C VAL A 47 11.19 13.93 12.17
N ARG A 48 10.13 13.23 12.57
CA ARG A 48 9.64 12.03 11.90
C ARG A 48 8.86 12.34 10.62
N PHE A 49 7.91 13.28 10.68
CA PHE A 49 6.95 13.52 9.58
C PHE A 49 7.21 14.80 8.80
N ARG A 50 8.10 15.68 9.28
CA ARG A 50 8.42 16.99 8.67
C ARG A 50 7.21 17.92 8.55
N LEU A 51 6.19 17.65 9.36
CA LEU A 51 4.99 18.45 9.53
C LEU A 51 4.82 18.76 11.01
N LYS A 52 4.33 19.96 11.32
CA LYS A 52 3.91 20.29 12.68
C LYS A 52 2.52 19.70 12.93
N LYS A 53 2.24 19.29 14.16
CA LYS A 53 0.92 18.78 14.54
C LYS A 53 -0.22 19.76 14.20
N ILE A 54 0.00 21.06 14.43
CA ILE A 54 -0.98 22.09 14.05
C ILE A 54 -1.27 22.13 12.55
N THR A 55 -0.26 21.90 11.71
CA THR A 55 -0.41 21.84 10.26
C THR A 55 -1.20 20.60 9.85
N VAL A 56 -0.97 19.47 10.52
CA VAL A 56 -1.75 18.24 10.31
C VAL A 56 -3.21 18.45 10.66
N LEU A 57 -3.52 19.07 11.81
CA LEU A 57 -4.91 19.39 12.19
C LEU A 57 -5.58 20.34 11.20
N TYR A 58 -4.86 21.35 10.73
CA TYR A 58 -5.37 22.25 9.71
C TYR A 58 -5.69 21.50 8.40
N ILE A 59 -4.78 20.65 7.93
CA ILE A 59 -5.02 19.83 6.73
C ILE A 59 -6.19 18.89 6.96
N LEU A 60 -6.27 18.24 8.12
CA LEU A 60 -7.35 17.33 8.47
C LEU A 60 -8.71 18.04 8.32
N SER A 61 -8.85 19.25 8.85
CA SER A 61 -10.08 20.05 8.71
C SER A 61 -10.48 20.38 7.27
N LEU A 62 -9.56 20.28 6.30
CA LEU A 62 -9.84 20.52 4.89
C LEU A 62 -10.27 19.27 4.13
N ILE A 63 -9.93 18.08 4.65
CA ILE A 63 -10.15 16.80 3.97
C ILE A 63 -11.02 15.83 4.77
N GLU A 64 -11.45 16.22 5.98
CA GLU A 64 -12.25 15.38 6.89
C GLU A 64 -13.48 14.82 6.19
N GLU A 65 -14.24 15.67 5.47
CA GLU A 65 -15.42 15.27 4.70
C GLU A 65 -15.13 14.20 3.62
N GLU A 66 -13.91 14.17 3.08
CA GLU A 66 -13.48 13.18 2.07
C GLU A 66 -12.97 11.88 2.70
N LEU A 67 -12.60 11.91 3.98
CA LEU A 67 -12.11 10.77 4.74
C LEU A 67 -13.23 10.03 5.47
N GLU A 68 -14.34 10.71 5.80
CA GLU A 68 -15.51 10.10 6.41
C GLU A 68 -16.11 9.04 5.47
N SER A 69 -16.12 7.79 5.94
CA SER A 69 -16.85 6.72 5.26
C SER A 69 -18.34 6.81 5.60
N VAL A 70 -19.21 6.31 4.72
CA VAL A 70 -20.66 6.16 5.01
C VAL A 70 -20.91 5.35 6.29
N THR A 71 -19.97 4.52 6.72
CA THR A 71 -20.02 3.78 8.00
C THR A 71 -19.60 4.56 9.24
N ASP A 72 -18.95 5.72 9.11
CA ASP A 72 -18.56 6.58 10.24
C ASP A 72 -19.75 7.37 10.81
N SER A 73 -20.82 7.57 10.03
CA SER A 73 -22.02 8.32 10.44
C SER A 73 -22.95 7.59 11.42
N TYR A 74 -22.57 6.39 11.89
CA TYR A 74 -23.37 5.55 12.80
C TYR A 74 -22.79 5.49 14.22
N TYR A 75 -22.35 6.61 14.81
CA TYR A 75 -22.12 6.72 16.25
C TYR A 75 -22.42 8.13 16.78
#